data_AF-A0A662U3L9-F1
#
_entry.id   AF-A0A662U3L9-F1
#
_cell.length_a   1.000
_cell.length_b   1.000
_cell.length_c   1.000
_cell.angle_alpha   90.00
_cell.angle_beta   90.00
_cell.angle_gamma   90.00
#
_symmetry.space_group_name_H-M   'P 1'
#
loop_
_entity.id
_entity.type
_entity.pdbx_description
1 polymer ?
#
loop_
_entity_poly.entity_id
_entity_poly.type
_entity_poly.pdbx_seq_one_letter_code
_entity_poly.pdbx_strand_id
1 'polypeptide(L)'
;MDEYAFHQYKDTGSGIIVDIEWEGKTSLSPAVRPIIIQAYNRNTTTWDTLVSFSTAVVGSDINITKSGISTTNYADGSGEISFRVYQ
;
A
#
# COMPACT_ATOMS: atom_id res chain seq x y z
N MET A 1 9.73 14.43 8.04
CA MET A 1 8.49 13.91 8.64
C MET A 1 7.71 13.31 7.50
N ASP A 2 7.51 12.00 7.54
CA ASP A 2 6.74 11.26 6.54
C ASP A 2 5.26 11.59 6.71
N GLU A 3 4.59 11.98 5.64
CA GLU A 3 3.18 12.34 5.66
C GLU A 3 2.37 11.04 5.46
N TYR A 4 1.68 10.61 6.51
CA TYR A 4 0.83 9.41 6.46
C TYR A 4 -0.45 9.73 5.69
N ALA A 5 -0.57 9.19 4.47
CA ALA A 5 -1.68 9.52 3.58
C ALA A 5 -2.96 8.73 3.92
N PHE A 6 -2.87 7.47 4.35
CA PHE A 6 -4.06 6.63 4.56
C PHE A 6 -3.78 5.34 5.33
N HIS A 7 -4.77 4.87 6.10
CA HIS A 7 -4.83 3.50 6.64
C HIS A 7 -6.16 2.88 6.20
N GLN A 8 -6.12 1.75 5.51
CA GLN A 8 -7.33 1.03 5.06
C GLN A 8 -7.33 -0.39 5.59
N TYR A 9 -8.51 -0.81 6.04
CA TYR A 9 -8.85 -2.21 6.29
C TYR A 9 -9.69 -2.71 5.11
N LYS A 10 -9.29 -3.83 4.52
CA LYS A 10 -10.04 -4.47 3.42
C LYS A 10 -10.19 -5.96 3.70
N ASP A 11 -11.43 -6.43 3.68
CA ASP A 11 -11.78 -7.86 3.70
C ASP A 11 -11.37 -8.51 2.38
N THR A 12 -10.53 -9.53 2.46
CA THR A 12 -10.02 -10.31 1.32
C THR A 12 -10.97 -11.41 0.86
N GLY A 13 -12.04 -11.67 1.61
CA GLY A 13 -12.86 -12.86 1.48
C GLY A 13 -12.05 -14.14 1.64
N SER A 14 -12.43 -15.21 0.93
CA SER A 14 -11.67 -16.47 0.86
C SER A 14 -10.45 -16.42 -0.09
N GLY A 15 -10.16 -15.26 -0.68
CA GLY A 15 -9.09 -15.07 -1.65
C GLY A 15 -7.71 -15.11 -1.01
N ILE A 16 -6.83 -15.97 -1.54
CA ILE A 16 -5.42 -16.05 -1.14
C ILE A 16 -4.58 -15.01 -1.90
N ILE A 17 -5.12 -14.43 -2.97
CA ILE A 17 -4.44 -13.45 -3.82
C ILE A 17 -5.33 -12.22 -3.97
N VAL A 18 -4.74 -11.04 -3.78
CA VAL A 18 -5.41 -9.75 -3.94
C VAL A 18 -4.60 -8.82 -4.84
N ASP A 19 -5.33 -7.88 -5.44
CA ASP A 19 -4.78 -6.76 -6.18
C ASP A 19 -4.92 -5.49 -5.34
N ILE A 20 -3.88 -4.66 -5.38
CA ILE A 20 -3.83 -3.38 -4.68
C ILE A 20 -3.93 -2.29 -5.71
N GLU A 21 -4.85 -1.35 -5.48
CA GLU A 21 -5.00 -0.13 -6.25
C GLU A 21 -5.00 1.06 -5.30
N TRP A 22 -4.18 2.06 -5.62
CA TRP A 22 -4.18 3.35 -4.95
C TRP A 22 -4.26 4.45 -5.99
N GLU A 23 -5.27 5.32 -5.84
CA GLU A 23 -5.44 6.53 -6.63
C GLU A 23 -5.28 7.74 -5.71
N GLY A 24 -4.47 8.71 -6.12
CA GLY A 24 -4.24 9.90 -5.30
C GLY A 24 -3.41 10.98 -5.98
N LYS A 25 -3.10 12.02 -5.19
CA LYS A 25 -2.26 13.14 -5.59
C LYS A 25 -1.24 13.42 -4.50
N THR A 26 -0.09 13.95 -4.92
CA THR A 26 0.98 14.33 -4.01
C THR A 26 1.44 15.76 -4.23
N SER A 27 1.81 16.43 -3.15
CA SER A 27 2.44 17.76 -3.17
C SER A 27 3.96 17.68 -3.20
N LEU A 28 4.53 16.50 -2.96
CA LEU A 28 5.97 16.23 -2.94
C LEU A 28 6.37 15.40 -4.16
N SER A 29 7.56 15.67 -4.71
CA SER A 29 8.06 14.92 -5.88
C SER A 29 8.34 13.46 -5.51
N PRO A 30 7.67 12.48 -6.15
CA PRO A 30 7.96 11.05 -5.95
C PRO A 30 9.41 10.66 -6.27
N ALA A 31 10.11 11.41 -7.12
CA ALA A 31 11.51 11.16 -7.42
C ALA A 31 12.45 11.47 -6.24
N VAL A 32 12.02 12.35 -5.32
CA VAL A 32 12.78 12.74 -4.12
C VAL A 32 12.23 12.02 -2.88
N ARG A 33 10.91 11.90 -2.79
CA ARG A 33 10.19 11.21 -1.72
C ARG A 33 9.19 10.22 -2.35
N PRO A 34 9.60 8.97 -2.59
CA PRO A 34 8.73 7.98 -3.22
C PRO A 34 7.46 7.72 -2.43
N ILE A 35 6.37 7.44 -3.13
CA ILE A 35 5.13 6.97 -2.52
C ILE A 35 5.34 5.50 -2.18
N ILE A 36 5.18 5.15 -0.91
CA ILE A 36 5.35 3.78 -0.42
C ILE A 36 4.00 3.22 0.02
N ILE A 37 3.66 2.05 -0.51
CA ILE A 37 2.52 1.24 -0.06
C ILE A 37 3.06 0.05 0.71
N GLN A 38 2.58 -0.11 1.95
CA GLN A 38 2.99 -1.22 2.82
C GLN A 38 1.78 -1.97 3.35
N ALA A 39 2.00 -3.26 3.64
CA ALA A 39 1.07 -4.09 4.39
C ALA A 39 1.70 -4.53 5.70
N TYR A 40 0.87 -4.68 6.74
CA TYR A 40 1.31 -5.20 8.01
C TYR A 40 1.45 -6.73 7.93
N ASN A 41 2.67 -7.23 8.08
CA ASN A 41 2.97 -8.65 8.14
C ASN A 41 2.68 -9.18 9.54
N ARG A 42 1.65 -10.02 9.64
CA ARG A 42 1.17 -10.63 10.89
C ARG A 42 2.13 -11.68 11.46
N ASN A 43 3.00 -12.26 10.62
CA ASN A 43 3.99 -13.26 11.04
C ASN A 43 5.22 -12.59 11.66
N THR A 44 5.77 -11.56 11.01
CA THR A 44 6.98 -10.86 11.47
C THR A 44 6.68 -9.65 12.36
N THR A 45 5.42 -9.22 12.44
CA THR A 45 4.98 -7.99 13.14
C THR A 45 5.62 -6.71 12.59
N THR A 46 6.02 -6.71 11.32
CA THR A 46 6.64 -5.58 10.62
C THR A 46 5.77 -5.08 9.47
N TRP A 47 6.03 -3.87 9.00
CA TRP A 47 5.43 -3.33 7.78
C TRP A 47 6.31 -3.66 6.58
N ASP A 48 5.77 -4.44 5.65
CA ASP A 48 6.49 -4.85 4.44
C ASP A 48 6.15 -3.91 3.29
N THR A 49 7.16 -3.47 2.55
CA THR A 49 6.96 -2.64 1.35
C THR A 49 6.47 -3.50 0.19
N LEU A 50 5.26 -3.20 -0.29
CA LEU A 50 4.66 -3.86 -1.44
C LEU A 50 4.91 -3.10 -2.73
N VAL A 51 4.90 -1.76 -2.65
CA VAL A 51 5.16 -0.86 -3.79
C VAL A 51 6.00 0.32 -3.34
N SER A 52 6.95 0.71 -4.18
CA SER A 52 7.67 1.98 -4.10
C SER A 52 7.57 2.66 -5.46
N PHE A 53 6.95 3.84 -5.49
CA PHE A 53 6.64 4.55 -6.74
C PHE A 53 7.29 5.94 -6.74
N SER A 54 8.06 6.24 -7.79
CA SER A 54 8.94 7.40 -7.83
C SER A 54 8.85 8.24 -9.12
N THR A 55 7.84 8.02 -9.97
CA THR A 55 7.85 8.52 -11.35
C THR A 55 6.70 9.46 -11.73
N ALA A 56 5.92 9.99 -10.79
CA ALA A 56 4.87 10.97 -11.12
C ALA A 56 5.32 12.43 -11.02
N VAL A 57 4.57 13.28 -11.71
CA VAL A 57 4.68 14.74 -11.61
C VAL A 57 3.93 15.20 -10.36
N VAL A 58 4.48 16.18 -9.66
CA VAL A 58 3.82 16.80 -8.49
C VAL A 58 2.46 17.37 -8.92
N GLY A 59 1.42 17.08 -8.14
CA GLY A 59 0.06 17.57 -8.37
C GLY A 59 -0.73 16.87 -9.49
N SER A 60 -0.14 15.92 -10.22
CA SER A 60 -0.91 15.09 -11.16
C SER A 60 -1.68 13.99 -10.43
N ASP A 61 -2.75 13.49 -11.06
CA ASP A 61 -3.36 12.22 -10.65
C ASP A 61 -2.35 11.08 -10.79
N ILE A 62 -2.31 10.20 -9.79
CA ILE A 62 -1.40 9.06 -9.70
C ILE A 62 -2.23 7.82 -9.42
N ASN A 63 -2.11 6.83 -10.30
CA ASN A 63 -2.72 5.52 -10.13
C ASN A 63 -1.61 4.47 -10.00
N ILE A 64 -1.60 3.76 -8.88
CA ILE A 64 -0.65 2.69 -8.58
C ILE A 64 -1.42 1.39 -8.49
N THR A 65 -1.05 0.42 -9.32
CA THR A 65 -1.62 -0.92 -9.27
C THR A 65 -0.53 -1.96 -9.02
N LYS A 66 -0.84 -2.93 -8.17
CA LYS A 66 0.00 -4.09 -7.91
C LYS A 66 -0.87 -5.33 -7.77
N SER A 67 -0.80 -6.19 -8.78
CA SER A 67 -1.55 -7.45 -8.77
C SER A 67 -0.76 -8.61 -8.17
N GLY A 68 -1.49 -9.63 -7.72
CA GLY A 68 -0.90 -10.91 -7.36
C GLY A 68 -0.28 -10.98 -5.96
N ILE A 69 -0.73 -10.15 -5.02
CA ILE A 69 -0.21 -10.17 -3.64
C ILE A 69 -0.86 -11.32 -2.87
N SER A 70 -0.03 -12.25 -2.39
CA SER A 70 -0.50 -13.31 -1.50
C SER A 70 -0.89 -12.73 -0.13
N THR A 71 -2.05 -13.12 0.38
CA THR A 71 -2.60 -12.65 1.67
C THR A 71 -2.08 -13.45 2.86
N THR A 72 -1.34 -14.54 2.64
CA THR A 72 -0.93 -15.52 3.68
C THR A 72 -0.29 -14.89 4.91
N ASN A 73 0.53 -13.86 4.74
CA ASN A 73 1.22 -13.21 5.85
C ASN A 73 0.56 -11.90 6.32
N TYR A 74 -0.49 -11.44 5.65
CA TYR A 74 -1.02 -10.08 5.85
C TYR A 74 -2.47 -10.06 6.35
N ALA A 75 -3.28 -11.04 5.97
CA ALA A 75 -4.65 -11.17 6.45
C ALA A 75 -4.68 -11.67 7.90
N ASP A 76 -5.61 -11.14 8.71
CA ASP A 76 -5.89 -11.68 10.04
C ASP A 76 -6.92 -12.82 10.01
N GLY A 77 -7.33 -13.28 11.21
CA GLY A 77 -8.29 -14.36 11.36
C GLY A 77 -9.69 -14.05 10.80
N SER A 78 -9.96 -12.79 10.45
CA SER A 78 -11.20 -12.35 9.82
C SER A 78 -11.02 -12.07 8.32
N GLY A 79 -9.82 -12.26 7.77
CA GLY A 79 -9.54 -11.94 6.37
C GLY A 79 -9.24 -10.46 6.12
N GLU A 80 -8.96 -9.66 7.15
CA GLU A 80 -8.66 -8.25 6.98
C GLU A 80 -7.16 -8.00 6.83
N ILE A 81 -6.78 -7.21 5.82
CA ILE A 81 -5.41 -6.70 5.66
C ILE A 81 -5.35 -5.24 6.07
N SER A 82 -4.33 -4.90 6.86
CA SER A 82 -3.98 -3.51 7.18
C SER A 82 -2.96 -2.96 6.20
N PHE A 83 -3.32 -1.90 5.50
CA PHE A 83 -2.43 -1.18 4.59
C PHE A 83 -2.11 0.22 5.10
N ARG A 84 -0.94 0.73 4.73
CA ARG A 84 -0.60 2.15 4.88
C ARG A 84 0.08 2.69 3.63
N VAL A 85 -0.20 3.96 3.33
CA VAL A 85 0.45 4.72 2.27
C VAL A 85 1.11 5.95 2.88
N TYR A 86 2.35 6.24 2.49
CA TYR A 86 3.05 7.45 2.92
C TYR A 86 4.00 7.98 1.85
N GLN A 87 4.35 9.25 2.01
CA GLN A 87 5.32 9.96 1.21
C GLN A 87 6.15 10.92 2.07
#